data_AF-A0A7X9EAF7-F1
#
_entry.id   AF-A0A7X9EAF7-F1
#
_cell.length_a   1.000
_cell.length_b   1.000
_cell.length_c   1.000
_cell.angle_alpha   90.00
_cell.angle_beta   90.00
_cell.angle_gamma   90.00
#
_symmetry.space_group_name_H-M   'P 1'
#
loop_
_entity.id
_entity.type
_entity.pdbx_description
1 polymer ?
#
loop_
_entity_poly.entity_id
_entity_poly.type
_entity_poly.pdbx_seq_one_letter_code
_entity_poly.pdbx_strand_id
1 'polypeptide(L)'
;MSIKLLKEMLYQVNSIINMECGVTDENGVILACTDESKVGHIDDCVADLPDNDISIHIINNVAYQRIVVNSRYEYVVFICSDKNESLKYLSLIALNVKNISLYYDDKFDKSNFIKNVMMNNILPGDITLRAKELHVSNNVSRVVFLIRTDANKDISPYEVILSIFPNRNKDFVVIIDEENIALVKELRAEGEDKAAKEIERIAKTIVDTLNGELMVKAIVGIG
;
A
#
# COMPACT_ATOMS: atom_id res chain seq x y z
N MET A 1 -2.87 -4.74 4.00
CA MET A 1 -4.26 -5.24 4.13
C MET A 1 -4.55 -5.73 5.55
N SER A 2 -5.72 -5.44 6.13
CA SER A 2 -6.13 -6.03 7.43
C SER A 2 -6.84 -7.36 7.21
N ILE A 3 -6.16 -8.47 7.56
CA ILE A 3 -6.71 -9.84 7.54
C ILE A 3 -8.04 -9.92 8.31
N LYS A 4 -8.20 -9.10 9.36
CA LYS A 4 -9.44 -9.02 10.14
C LYS A 4 -10.66 -8.61 9.29
N LEU A 5 -10.51 -7.67 8.36
CA LEU A 5 -11.62 -7.21 7.51
C LEU A 5 -12.05 -8.29 6.51
N LEU A 6 -11.07 -9.00 5.92
CA LEU A 6 -11.34 -10.14 5.05
C LEU A 6 -12.10 -11.24 5.79
N LYS A 7 -11.63 -11.58 6.98
CA LYS A 7 -12.25 -12.57 7.87
C LYS A 7 -13.70 -12.20 8.20
N GLU A 8 -13.94 -10.96 8.66
CA GLU A 8 -15.30 -10.47 8.97
C GLU A 8 -16.23 -10.54 7.75
N MET A 9 -15.74 -10.17 6.57
CA MET A 9 -16.51 -10.25 5.32
C MET A 9 -16.84 -11.70 4.94
N LEU A 10 -15.86 -12.61 4.98
CA LEU A 10 -16.09 -14.03 4.67
C LEU A 10 -17.11 -14.68 5.60
N TYR A 11 -17.11 -14.34 6.89
CA TYR A 11 -18.14 -14.82 7.82
C TYR A 11 -19.54 -14.32 7.47
N GLN A 12 -19.66 -13.05 7.08
CA GLN A 12 -20.94 -12.49 6.64
C GLN A 12 -21.42 -13.21 5.37
N VAL A 13 -20.52 -13.43 4.40
CA VAL A 13 -20.85 -14.18 3.19
C VAL A 13 -21.28 -15.61 3.51
N ASN A 14 -20.52 -16.34 4.33
CA ASN A 14 -20.85 -17.71 4.71
C ASN A 14 -22.22 -17.82 5.39
N SER A 15 -22.61 -16.83 6.21
CA SER A 15 -23.95 -16.83 6.81
C SER A 15 -25.09 -16.68 5.81
N ILE A 16 -24.81 -16.21 4.59
CA ILE A 16 -25.77 -16.06 3.49
C ILE A 16 -25.75 -17.30 2.59
N ILE A 17 -24.56 -17.76 2.16
CA ILE A 17 -24.44 -18.82 1.15
C ILE A 17 -24.26 -20.22 1.75
N ASN A 18 -23.91 -20.31 3.04
CA ASN A 18 -23.63 -21.55 3.77
C ASN A 18 -22.65 -22.49 3.03
N MET A 19 -21.54 -21.91 2.58
CA MET A 19 -20.47 -22.60 1.84
C MET A 19 -19.12 -22.16 2.38
N GLU A 20 -18.21 -23.12 2.54
CA GLU A 20 -16.85 -22.82 2.95
C GLU A 20 -16.13 -22.02 1.86
N CYS A 21 -15.50 -20.92 2.25
CA CYS A 21 -14.72 -20.08 1.35
C CYS A 21 -13.57 -19.40 2.09
N GLY A 22 -12.56 -18.98 1.33
CA GLY A 22 -11.38 -18.33 1.88
C GLY A 22 -10.59 -17.54 0.86
N VAL A 23 -9.50 -16.96 1.35
CA VAL A 23 -8.56 -16.13 0.60
C VAL A 23 -7.14 -16.56 0.97
N THR A 24 -6.30 -16.77 -0.03
CA THR A 24 -4.87 -17.03 0.11
C THR A 24 -4.04 -15.86 -0.43
N ASP A 25 -2.76 -15.83 -0.06
CA ASP A 25 -1.74 -15.06 -0.79
C ASP A 25 -1.32 -15.77 -2.09
N GLU A 26 -0.35 -15.19 -2.81
CA GLU A 26 0.19 -15.73 -4.05
C GLU A 26 0.90 -17.09 -3.90
N ASN A 27 1.32 -17.43 -2.69
CA ASN A 27 2.02 -18.69 -2.38
C ASN A 27 1.06 -19.77 -1.86
N GLY A 28 -0.25 -19.49 -1.83
CA GLY A 28 -1.27 -20.42 -1.34
C GLY A 28 -1.45 -20.42 0.18
N VAL A 29 -0.79 -19.54 0.94
CA VAL A 29 -1.00 -19.45 2.39
C VAL A 29 -2.39 -18.88 2.66
N ILE A 30 -3.23 -19.64 3.37
CA ILE A 30 -4.60 -19.25 3.70
C ILE A 30 -4.59 -18.10 4.71
N LEU A 31 -4.91 -16.89 4.25
CA LEU A 31 -4.93 -15.68 5.06
C LEU A 31 -6.22 -15.57 5.89
N ALA A 32 -7.34 -15.97 5.31
CA ALA A 32 -8.64 -16.00 5.97
C ALA A 32 -9.51 -17.10 5.36
N CYS A 33 -10.22 -17.84 6.21
CA CYS A 33 -11.15 -18.88 5.78
C CYS A 33 -12.32 -18.91 6.77
N THR A 34 -13.49 -19.30 6.29
CA THR A 34 -14.66 -19.58 7.13
C THR A 34 -14.45 -20.79 8.04
N ASP A 35 -13.53 -21.68 7.67
CA ASP A 35 -12.97 -22.71 8.55
C ASP A 35 -11.64 -22.20 9.14
N GLU A 36 -11.68 -21.78 10.41
CA GLU A 36 -10.51 -21.26 11.13
C GLU A 36 -9.36 -22.25 11.23
N SER A 37 -9.65 -23.55 11.20
CA SER A 37 -8.60 -24.57 11.34
C SER A 37 -7.61 -24.55 10.17
N LYS A 38 -8.04 -24.03 9.00
CA LYS A 38 -7.23 -23.96 7.78
C LYS A 38 -6.38 -22.69 7.70
N VAL A 39 -6.65 -21.66 8.49
CA VAL A 39 -5.89 -20.40 8.43
C VAL A 39 -4.41 -20.66 8.77
N GLY A 40 -3.52 -20.13 7.94
CA GLY A 40 -2.06 -20.33 8.04
C GLY A 40 -1.53 -21.62 7.41
N HIS A 41 -2.40 -22.52 6.94
CA HIS A 41 -1.98 -23.66 6.11
C HIS A 41 -1.79 -23.23 4.66
N ILE A 42 -1.05 -24.04 3.89
CA ILE A 42 -0.84 -23.85 2.46
C ILE A 42 -1.87 -24.69 1.70
N ASP A 43 -2.57 -24.08 0.75
CA ASP A 43 -3.36 -24.78 -0.26
C ASP A 43 -2.50 -25.02 -1.50
N ASP A 44 -2.03 -26.26 -1.67
CA ASP A 44 -1.15 -26.65 -2.78
C ASP A 44 -1.81 -26.48 -4.16
N CYS A 45 -3.14 -26.47 -4.25
CA CYS A 45 -3.85 -26.30 -5.53
C CYS A 45 -3.65 -24.90 -6.13
N VAL A 46 -3.25 -23.92 -5.31
CA VAL A 46 -2.98 -22.55 -5.78
C VAL A 46 -1.78 -22.51 -6.73
N ALA A 47 -0.80 -23.40 -6.54
CA ALA A 47 0.38 -23.48 -7.40
C ALA A 47 0.05 -23.97 -8.82
N ASP A 48 -1.07 -24.68 -9.00
CA ASP A 48 -1.52 -25.20 -10.30
C ASP A 48 -2.31 -24.16 -11.12
N LEU A 49 -2.63 -23.00 -10.54
CA LEU A 49 -3.40 -21.96 -11.22
C LEU A 49 -2.52 -21.15 -12.18
N PRO A 50 -2.96 -20.89 -13.42
CA PRO A 50 -2.18 -20.11 -14.38
C PRO A 50 -1.88 -18.69 -13.88
N ASP A 51 -0.66 -18.22 -14.11
CA ASP A 51 -0.26 -16.85 -13.78
C ASP A 51 -1.04 -15.82 -14.61
N ASN A 52 -1.40 -14.70 -13.99
CA ASN A 52 -2.14 -13.60 -14.62
C ASN A 52 -3.52 -13.97 -15.22
N ASP A 53 -4.05 -15.16 -14.92
CA ASP A 53 -5.39 -15.56 -15.33
C ASP A 53 -6.40 -15.28 -14.20
N ILE A 54 -7.35 -14.38 -14.47
CA ILE A 54 -8.41 -13.99 -13.53
C ILE A 54 -9.71 -14.80 -13.73
N SER A 55 -9.69 -15.78 -14.64
CA SER A 55 -10.80 -16.69 -14.84
C SER A 55 -10.95 -17.66 -13.65
N ILE A 56 -12.09 -18.36 -13.62
CA ILE A 56 -12.37 -19.33 -12.56
C ILE A 56 -11.79 -20.68 -12.98
N HIS A 57 -11.04 -21.29 -12.07
CA HIS A 57 -10.49 -22.63 -12.23
C HIS A 57 -11.06 -23.57 -11.16
N ILE A 58 -11.34 -24.81 -11.53
CA ILE A 58 -11.88 -25.82 -10.61
C ILE A 58 -10.86 -26.93 -10.46
N ILE A 59 -10.45 -27.20 -9.23
CA ILE A 59 -9.49 -28.24 -8.86
C ILE A 59 -10.04 -28.97 -7.64
N ASN A 60 -10.13 -30.30 -7.68
CA ASN A 60 -10.59 -31.12 -6.55
C ASN A 60 -11.94 -30.66 -5.92
N ASN A 61 -12.90 -30.27 -6.76
CA ASN A 61 -14.22 -29.72 -6.37
C ASN A 61 -14.17 -28.38 -5.61
N VAL A 62 -13.04 -27.69 -5.63
CA VAL A 62 -12.87 -26.33 -5.12
C VAL A 62 -12.70 -25.41 -6.32
N ALA A 63 -13.43 -24.30 -6.33
CA ALA A 63 -13.31 -23.29 -7.36
C ALA A 63 -12.45 -22.13 -6.85
N TYR A 64 -11.54 -21.67 -7.69
CA TYR A 64 -10.53 -20.66 -7.41
C TYR A 64 -10.62 -19.50 -8.39
N GLN A 65 -10.32 -18.29 -7.92
CA GLN A 65 -10.22 -17.10 -8.77
C GLN A 65 -9.09 -16.19 -8.26
N ARG A 66 -8.12 -15.90 -9.13
CA ARG A 66 -7.05 -14.94 -8.83
C ARG A 66 -7.56 -13.50 -8.89
N ILE A 67 -7.00 -12.65 -8.02
CA ILE A 67 -7.28 -11.22 -7.95
C ILE A 67 -5.95 -10.48 -7.94
N VAL A 68 -5.77 -9.57 -8.90
CA VAL A 68 -4.66 -8.64 -8.92
C VAL A 68 -5.13 -7.25 -8.48
N VAL A 69 -4.42 -6.66 -7.52
CA VAL A 69 -4.69 -5.33 -6.95
C VAL A 69 -3.46 -4.44 -7.16
N ASN A 70 -3.65 -3.29 -7.83
CA ASN A 70 -2.62 -2.28 -8.11
C ASN A 70 -1.31 -2.84 -8.70
N SER A 71 -1.37 -3.94 -9.45
CA SER A 71 -0.21 -4.66 -10.02
C SER A 71 0.83 -5.09 -8.98
N ARG A 72 0.45 -5.17 -7.70
CA ARG A 72 1.39 -5.37 -6.58
C ARG A 72 0.99 -6.49 -5.62
N TYR A 73 -0.31 -6.70 -5.44
CA TYR A 73 -0.82 -7.78 -4.60
C TYR A 73 -1.62 -8.75 -5.43
N GLU A 74 -1.35 -10.02 -5.20
CA GLU A 74 -2.09 -11.11 -5.79
C GLU A 74 -2.69 -11.95 -4.68
N TYR A 75 -4.01 -12.14 -4.76
CA TYR A 75 -4.75 -12.99 -3.83
C TYR A 75 -5.45 -14.07 -4.64
N VAL A 76 -5.67 -15.23 -4.04
CA VAL A 76 -6.55 -16.24 -4.62
C VAL A 76 -7.73 -16.45 -3.70
N VAL A 77 -8.94 -16.27 -4.23
CA VAL A 77 -10.17 -16.57 -3.49
C VAL A 77 -10.63 -17.95 -3.89
N PHE A 78 -11.09 -18.72 -2.92
CA PHE A 78 -11.62 -20.05 -3.16
C PHE A 78 -12.98 -20.27 -2.50
N ILE A 79 -13.76 -21.17 -3.08
CA ILE A 79 -15.01 -21.69 -2.51
C ILE A 79 -15.02 -23.22 -2.68
N CYS A 80 -15.35 -23.96 -1.62
CA CYS A 80 -15.38 -25.42 -1.62
C CYS A 80 -16.65 -25.97 -2.29
N SER A 81 -16.85 -25.61 -3.57
CA SER A 81 -17.94 -26.08 -4.43
C SER A 81 -17.63 -25.80 -5.90
N ASP A 82 -17.94 -26.75 -6.77
CA ASP A 82 -17.78 -26.69 -8.24
C ASP A 82 -19.09 -26.41 -9.00
N LYS A 83 -20.19 -26.20 -8.28
CA LYS A 83 -21.51 -25.94 -8.86
C LYS A 83 -21.55 -24.60 -9.59
N ASN A 84 -22.25 -24.53 -10.72
CA ASN A 84 -22.41 -23.29 -11.50
C ASN A 84 -22.92 -22.08 -10.69
N GLU A 85 -23.75 -22.31 -9.68
CA GLU A 85 -24.23 -21.25 -8.80
C GLU A 85 -23.12 -20.73 -7.87
N SER A 86 -22.29 -21.61 -7.30
CA SER A 86 -21.18 -21.22 -6.41
C SER A 86 -20.10 -20.43 -7.14
N LEU A 87 -19.94 -20.62 -8.46
CA LEU A 87 -19.00 -19.84 -9.27
C LEU A 87 -19.38 -18.35 -9.30
N LYS A 88 -20.69 -18.04 -9.33
CA LYS A 88 -21.15 -16.64 -9.26
C LYS A 88 -20.88 -16.03 -7.89
N TYR A 89 -21.05 -16.81 -6.82
CA TYR A 89 -20.69 -16.38 -5.47
C TYR A 89 -19.19 -16.13 -5.34
N LEU A 90 -18.37 -17.03 -5.87
CA LEU A 90 -16.92 -16.85 -5.92
C LEU A 90 -16.53 -15.52 -6.56
N SER A 91 -17.12 -15.17 -7.72
CA SER A 91 -16.85 -13.88 -8.37
C SER A 91 -17.30 -12.68 -7.55
N LEU A 92 -18.42 -12.76 -6.82
CA LEU A 92 -18.87 -11.68 -5.94
C LEU A 92 -17.96 -11.52 -4.72
N ILE A 93 -17.48 -12.62 -4.14
CA ILE A 93 -16.50 -12.60 -3.06
C ILE A 93 -15.19 -12.01 -3.58
N ALA A 94 -14.73 -12.45 -4.75
CA ALA A 94 -13.50 -11.97 -5.34
C ALA A 94 -13.53 -10.46 -5.63
N LEU A 95 -14.66 -9.96 -6.15
CA LEU A 95 -14.86 -8.52 -6.32
C LEU A 95 -14.83 -7.77 -4.97
N ASN A 96 -15.43 -8.32 -3.91
CA ASN A 96 -15.40 -7.71 -2.58
C ASN A 96 -13.99 -7.69 -1.99
N VAL A 97 -13.23 -8.80 -2.10
CA VAL A 97 -11.83 -8.85 -1.69
C VAL A 97 -11.03 -7.78 -2.41
N LYS A 98 -11.16 -7.68 -3.74
CA LYS A 98 -10.49 -6.64 -4.54
C LYS A 98 -10.81 -5.23 -4.05
N ASN A 99 -12.09 -4.94 -3.82
CA ASN A 99 -12.51 -3.62 -3.34
C ASN A 99 -11.99 -3.32 -1.94
N ILE A 100 -12.04 -4.27 -1.02
CA ILE A 100 -11.47 -4.12 0.32
C ILE A 100 -9.97 -3.87 0.23
N SER A 101 -9.24 -4.58 -0.63
CA SER A 101 -7.81 -4.34 -0.86
C SER A 101 -7.53 -2.93 -1.35
N LEU A 102 -8.25 -2.49 -2.38
CA LEU A 102 -8.11 -1.15 -2.96
C LEU A 102 -8.41 -0.06 -1.93
N TYR A 103 -9.55 -0.13 -1.26
CA TYR A 103 -9.95 0.88 -0.29
C TYR A 103 -9.13 0.85 0.99
N TYR A 104 -8.64 -0.33 1.41
CA TYR A 104 -7.76 -0.42 2.56
C TYR A 104 -6.41 0.21 2.25
N ASP A 105 -5.84 -0.06 1.07
CA ASP A 105 -4.60 0.59 0.68
C ASP A 105 -4.78 2.10 0.58
N ASP A 106 -5.84 2.60 -0.05
CA ASP A 106 -6.11 4.04 -0.15
C ASP A 106 -6.41 4.70 1.21
N LYS A 107 -7.18 4.01 2.08
CA LYS A 107 -7.56 4.51 3.42
C LYS A 107 -6.40 4.47 4.40
N PHE A 108 -5.39 3.61 4.20
CA PHE A 108 -4.21 3.46 5.07
C PHE A 108 -2.90 3.96 4.45
N ASP A 109 -2.95 4.54 3.24
CA ASP A 109 -1.81 5.19 2.62
C ASP A 109 -1.50 6.54 3.30
N LYS A 110 -0.60 6.47 4.27
CA LYS A 110 -0.08 7.63 5.00
C LYS A 110 0.58 8.65 4.05
N SER A 111 1.27 8.19 3.00
CA SER A 111 1.92 9.08 2.03
C SER A 111 0.89 9.83 1.20
N ASN A 112 -0.20 9.17 0.79
CA ASN A 112 -1.32 9.83 0.12
C ASN A 112 -2.08 10.79 1.05
N PHE A 113 -2.25 10.45 2.33
CA PHE A 113 -2.79 11.40 3.32
C PHE A 113 -1.91 12.65 3.44
N ILE A 114 -0.59 12.49 3.58
CA ILE A 114 0.35 13.61 3.66
C ILE A 114 0.33 14.43 2.36
N LYS A 115 0.28 13.79 1.18
CA LYS A 115 0.07 14.46 -0.11
C LYS A 115 -1.18 15.32 -0.10
N ASN A 116 -2.32 14.77 0.33
CA ASN A 116 -3.59 15.47 0.35
C ASN A 116 -3.62 16.62 1.38
N VAL A 117 -2.90 16.51 2.49
CA VAL A 117 -2.69 17.63 3.42
C VAL A 117 -1.90 18.75 2.75
N MET A 118 -0.75 18.45 2.13
CA MET A 118 0.09 19.45 1.46
C MET A 118 -0.63 20.16 0.30
N MET A 119 -1.46 19.42 -0.44
CA MET A 119 -2.22 19.93 -1.58
C MET A 119 -3.51 20.64 -1.18
N ASN A 120 -3.79 20.79 0.13
CA ASN A 120 -5.05 21.36 0.65
C ASN A 120 -6.32 20.62 0.16
N ASN A 121 -6.22 19.31 -0.06
CA ASN A 121 -7.33 18.44 -0.46
C ASN A 121 -8.11 17.85 0.73
N ILE A 122 -7.75 18.21 1.96
CA ILE A 122 -8.43 17.79 3.19
C ILE A 122 -8.86 19.04 3.95
N LEU A 123 -10.09 19.05 4.44
CA LEU A 123 -10.58 20.12 5.30
C LEU A 123 -9.75 20.18 6.59
N PRO A 124 -9.32 21.36 7.06
CA PRO A 124 -8.48 21.47 8.26
C PRO A 124 -9.05 20.77 9.50
N GLY A 125 -10.38 20.76 9.67
CA GLY A 125 -11.05 20.06 10.77
C GLY A 125 -10.91 18.55 10.75
N ASP A 126 -10.70 17.96 9.56
CA ASP A 126 -10.64 16.50 9.37
C ASP A 126 -9.21 15.95 9.49
N ILE A 127 -8.19 16.82 9.40
CA ILE A 127 -6.76 16.41 9.40
C ILE A 127 -6.44 15.63 10.68
N THR A 128 -6.85 16.14 11.84
CA THR A 128 -6.54 15.51 13.14
C THR A 128 -7.20 14.13 13.28
N LEU A 129 -8.44 13.99 12.81
CA LEU A 129 -9.18 12.72 12.85
C LEU A 129 -8.51 11.69 11.94
N ARG A 130 -8.25 12.05 10.67
CA ARG A 130 -7.60 11.16 9.70
C ARG A 130 -6.18 10.79 10.11
N ALA A 131 -5.40 11.72 10.64
CA ALA A 131 -4.06 11.42 11.17
C ALA A 131 -4.12 10.35 12.27
N LYS A 132 -5.13 10.41 13.15
CA LYS A 132 -5.33 9.41 14.21
C LYS A 132 -5.71 8.04 13.64
N GLU A 133 -6.63 7.98 12.68
CA GLU A 133 -7.02 6.72 12.01
C GLU A 133 -5.84 6.07 11.28
N LEU A 134 -4.95 6.89 10.72
CA LEU A 134 -3.76 6.47 9.99
C LEU A 134 -2.54 6.20 10.88
N HIS A 135 -2.64 6.44 12.18
CA HIS A 135 -1.49 6.42 13.09
C HIS A 135 -0.31 7.25 12.56
N VAL A 136 -0.61 8.47 12.10
CA VAL A 136 0.37 9.51 11.76
C VAL A 136 0.47 10.45 12.95
N SER A 137 1.67 10.62 13.50
CA SER A 137 1.92 11.51 14.64
C SER A 137 1.49 12.95 14.29
N ASN A 138 0.62 13.58 15.08
CA ASN A 138 0.13 14.93 14.81
C ASN A 138 0.89 16.03 15.59
N ASN A 139 1.63 15.67 16.63
CA ASN A 139 2.37 16.60 17.49
C ASN A 139 3.88 16.42 17.37
N VAL A 140 4.39 16.49 16.15
CA VAL A 140 5.83 16.38 15.85
C VAL A 140 6.23 17.45 14.84
N SER A 141 7.44 17.98 14.98
CA SER A 141 8.00 18.93 14.02
C SER A 141 8.37 18.19 12.73
N ARG A 142 7.91 18.72 11.61
CA ARG A 142 8.23 18.22 10.27
C ARG A 142 8.79 19.34 9.43
N VAL A 143 9.68 18.97 8.52
CA VAL A 143 10.18 19.82 7.44
C VAL A 143 9.78 19.18 6.12
N VAL A 144 9.46 20.02 5.14
CA VAL A 144 9.20 19.60 3.76
C VAL A 144 10.36 20.02 2.89
N PHE A 145 11.00 19.06 2.24
CA PHE A 145 11.97 19.29 1.19
C PHE A 145 11.27 19.15 -0.16
N LEU A 146 11.15 20.25 -0.91
CA LEU A 146 10.71 20.21 -2.30
C LEU A 146 11.95 20.00 -3.18
N ILE A 147 12.05 18.82 -3.76
CA ILE A 147 13.16 18.38 -4.59
C ILE A 147 12.73 18.53 -6.04
N ARG A 148 13.44 19.37 -6.79
CA ARG A 148 13.28 19.53 -8.22
C ARG A 148 14.51 19.00 -8.95
N THR A 149 14.30 18.19 -9.96
CA THR A 149 15.34 17.67 -10.85
C THR A 149 14.95 17.94 -12.29
N ASP A 150 15.94 18.20 -13.14
CA ASP A 150 15.69 18.24 -14.59
C ASP A 150 15.19 16.87 -15.05
N ALA A 151 14.17 16.84 -15.92
CA ALA A 151 13.57 15.59 -16.39
C ALA A 151 14.62 14.69 -17.06
N ASN A 152 15.00 13.59 -16.39
CA ASN A 152 15.94 12.62 -16.93
C ASN A 152 15.21 11.29 -17.15
N LYS A 153 15.38 10.68 -18.33
CA LYS A 153 14.52 9.59 -18.81
C LYS A 153 14.91 8.20 -18.32
N ASP A 154 16.13 8.02 -17.83
CA ASP A 154 16.69 6.68 -17.65
C ASP A 154 16.60 6.16 -16.21
N ILE A 155 16.62 7.03 -15.19
CA ILE A 155 16.54 6.63 -13.77
C ILE A 155 15.64 7.63 -13.03
N SER A 156 14.67 7.09 -12.30
CA SER A 156 13.67 7.87 -11.57
C SER A 156 14.28 8.54 -10.31
N PRO A 157 14.28 9.89 -10.21
CA PRO A 157 14.71 10.58 -8.99
C PRO A 157 13.95 10.13 -7.74
N TYR A 158 12.71 9.70 -7.91
CA TYR A 158 11.88 9.15 -6.84
C TYR A 158 12.47 7.87 -6.23
N GLU A 159 12.97 6.96 -7.06
CA GLU A 159 13.58 5.70 -6.58
C GLU A 159 14.87 5.96 -5.81
N VAL A 160 15.69 6.91 -6.26
CA VAL A 160 16.90 7.31 -5.56
C VAL A 160 16.58 7.93 -4.21
N ILE A 161 15.61 8.85 -4.14
CA ILE A 161 15.19 9.44 -2.85
C ILE A 161 14.61 8.38 -1.91
N LEU A 162 13.79 7.46 -2.42
CA LEU A 162 13.27 6.34 -1.62
C LEU A 162 14.37 5.43 -1.08
N SER A 163 15.47 5.23 -1.82
CA SER A 163 16.58 4.38 -1.36
C SER A 163 17.27 4.95 -0.10
N ILE A 164 17.39 6.28 -0.02
CA ILE A 164 18.02 7.00 1.10
C ILE A 164 17.01 7.26 2.22
N PHE A 165 15.77 7.56 1.84
CA PHE A 165 14.66 7.88 2.73
C PHE A 165 13.48 6.94 2.44
N PRO A 166 13.58 5.66 2.83
CA PRO A 166 12.49 4.72 2.63
C PRO A 166 11.25 5.20 3.38
N ASN A 167 10.09 5.08 2.74
CA ASN A 167 8.80 5.39 3.35
C ASN A 167 8.62 4.55 4.62
N ARG A 168 8.89 5.17 5.77
CA ARG A 168 8.72 4.63 7.11
C ARG A 168 7.55 5.36 7.76
N ASN A 169 7.12 4.93 8.93
CA ASN A 169 6.05 5.59 9.68
C ASN A 169 6.26 7.10 9.99
N LYS A 170 7.45 7.65 9.71
CA LYS A 170 7.86 9.02 10.06
C LYS A 170 8.26 9.90 8.87
N ASP A 171 8.67 9.29 7.76
CA ASP A 171 9.20 9.98 6.59
C ASP A 171 8.35 9.59 5.38
N PHE A 172 7.94 10.58 4.58
CA PHE A 172 7.03 10.39 3.44
C PHE A 172 7.61 11.03 2.18
N VAL A 173 7.88 10.21 1.17
CA VAL A 173 8.27 10.64 -0.18
C VAL A 173 7.03 10.64 -1.06
N VAL A 174 6.70 11.82 -1.58
CA VAL A 174 5.47 12.11 -2.33
C VAL A 174 5.83 12.66 -3.70
N ILE A 175 5.38 11.98 -4.76
CA ILE A 175 5.47 12.48 -6.13
C ILE A 175 4.42 13.58 -6.31
N ILE A 176 4.88 14.79 -6.66
CA ILE A 176 4.01 15.92 -7.03
C ILE A 176 3.71 15.84 -8.53
N ASP A 177 4.77 15.80 -9.35
CA ASP A 177 4.73 15.66 -10.81
C ASP A 177 6.03 15.00 -11.31
N GLU A 178 6.31 15.07 -12.61
CA GLU A 178 7.48 14.44 -13.25
C GLU A 178 8.83 15.01 -12.78
N GLU A 179 8.87 16.28 -12.38
CA GLU A 179 10.11 16.98 -12.00
C GLU A 179 10.20 17.26 -10.49
N ASN A 180 9.07 17.20 -9.79
CA ASN A 180 8.93 17.62 -8.40
C ASN A 180 8.55 16.47 -7.47
N ILE A 181 9.36 16.29 -6.43
CA ILE A 181 9.15 15.32 -5.35
C ILE A 181 9.17 16.08 -4.03
N ALA A 182 8.21 15.81 -3.14
CA ALA A 182 8.24 16.29 -1.76
C ALA A 182 8.72 15.17 -0.83
N LEU A 183 9.74 15.44 -0.03
CA LEU A 183 10.10 14.64 1.13
C LEU A 183 9.59 15.36 2.38
N VAL A 184 8.63 14.76 3.08
CA VAL A 184 8.17 15.21 4.39
C VAL A 184 8.90 14.40 5.46
N LYS A 185 9.70 15.08 6.28
CA LYS A 185 10.60 14.43 7.24
C LYS A 185 10.30 14.89 8.66
N GLU A 186 10.13 13.92 9.57
CA GLU A 186 10.09 14.21 11.01
C GLU A 186 11.49 14.61 11.51
N LEU A 187 11.58 15.77 12.16
CA LEU A 187 12.82 16.26 12.75
C LEU A 187 13.05 15.57 14.10
N ARG A 188 14.30 15.17 14.35
CA ARG A 188 14.68 14.51 15.62
C ARG A 188 15.27 15.50 16.61
N ALA A 189 15.88 16.56 16.12
CA ALA A 189 16.55 17.55 16.94
C ALA A 189 15.57 18.38 17.78
N GLU A 190 15.83 18.44 19.08
CA GLU A 190 15.20 19.39 19.99
C GLU A 190 16.00 20.70 20.00
N GLY A 191 15.32 21.82 19.71
CA GLY A 191 15.90 23.16 19.63
C GLY A 191 16.23 23.63 18.22
N GLU A 192 15.99 24.92 17.95
CA GLU A 192 16.07 25.53 16.61
C GLU A 192 17.43 25.36 15.95
N ASP A 193 18.54 25.61 16.67
CA ASP A 193 19.90 25.50 16.12
C ASP A 193 20.26 24.10 15.64
N LYS A 194 19.80 23.08 16.38
CA LYS A 194 20.07 21.67 16.02
C LYS A 194 19.18 21.24 14.87
N ALA A 195 17.93 21.69 14.85
CA ALA A 195 17.00 21.44 13.75
C ALA A 195 17.52 22.06 12.44
N ALA A 196 18.00 23.31 12.48
CA ALA A 196 18.59 23.97 11.30
C ALA A 196 19.77 23.19 10.72
N LYS A 197 20.68 22.70 11.57
CA LYS A 197 21.82 21.87 11.14
C LYS A 197 21.40 20.52 10.59
N GLU A 198 20.37 19.90 11.19
CA GLU A 198 19.79 18.65 10.68
C GLU A 198 19.20 18.86 9.28
N ILE A 199 18.42 19.92 9.10
CA ILE A 199 17.80 20.31 7.83
C ILE A 199 18.86 20.54 6.74
N GLU A 200 19.89 21.34 7.03
CA GLU A 200 20.96 21.63 6.08
C GLU A 200 21.72 20.36 5.67
N ARG A 201 22.02 19.50 6.65
CA ARG A 201 22.69 18.21 6.39
C ARG A 201 21.84 17.32 5.48
N ILE A 202 20.53 17.23 5.71
CA ILE A 202 19.61 16.44 4.89
C ILE A 202 19.55 17.01 3.47
N ALA A 203 19.36 18.32 3.32
CA ALA A 203 19.32 18.98 2.01
C ALA A 203 20.60 18.74 1.22
N LYS A 204 21.76 18.86 1.86
CA LYS A 204 23.04 18.57 1.23
C LYS A 204 23.16 17.10 0.80
N THR A 205 22.73 16.18 1.65
CA THR A 205 22.73 14.73 1.33
C THR A 205 21.87 14.44 0.10
N ILE A 206 20.69 15.07 -0.01
CA ILE A 206 19.80 14.93 -1.17
C ILE A 206 20.50 15.41 -2.44
N VAL A 207 21.05 16.63 -2.41
CA VAL A 207 21.73 17.23 -3.57
C VAL A 207 22.95 16.41 -3.99
N ASP A 208 23.81 16.04 -3.04
CA ASP A 208 25.03 15.27 -3.30
C ASP A 208 24.70 13.90 -3.89
N THR A 209 23.66 13.22 -3.39
CA THR A 209 23.28 11.88 -3.89
C THR A 209 22.65 11.94 -5.28
N LEU A 210 21.74 12.89 -5.52
CA LEU A 210 21.13 13.03 -6.86
C LEU A 210 22.17 13.46 -7.91
N ASN A 211 23.08 14.38 -7.55
CA ASN A 211 24.18 14.77 -8.44
C ASN A 211 25.16 13.61 -8.70
N GLY A 212 25.43 12.77 -7.70
CA GLY A 212 26.37 11.66 -7.80
C GLY A 212 25.83 10.44 -8.56
N GLU A 213 24.62 9.99 -8.20
CA GLU A 213 24.01 8.78 -8.76
C GLU A 213 23.34 9.02 -10.11
N LEU A 214 22.70 10.18 -10.31
CA LEU A 214 21.93 10.48 -11.53
C LEU A 214 22.68 11.41 -12.49
N MET A 215 23.74 12.08 -12.03
CA MET A 215 24.38 13.18 -12.76
C MET A 215 23.40 14.29 -13.17
N VAL A 216 22.30 14.44 -12.42
CA VAL A 216 21.26 15.45 -12.65
C VAL A 216 21.42 16.57 -11.66
N LYS A 217 21.23 17.80 -12.13
CA LYS A 217 21.17 18.98 -11.27
C LYS A 217 19.91 18.92 -10.40
N ALA A 218 20.09 18.84 -9.09
CA ALA A 218 19.00 18.92 -8.13
C ALA A 218 18.92 20.30 -7.46
N ILE A 219 17.70 20.79 -7.25
CA ILE A 219 17.39 21.99 -6.46
C ILE A 219 16.48 21.57 -5.32
N VAL A 220 16.80 22.00 -4.10
CA VAL A 220 16.02 21.66 -2.90
C VAL A 220 15.48 22.93 -2.26
N GLY A 221 14.15 23.09 -2.25
CA GLY A 221 13.43 24.06 -1.43
C GLY A 221 13.10 23.47 -0.06
N ILE A 222 13.06 24.31 0.97
CA ILE A 222 12.82 23.90 2.37
C ILE A 222 11.65 24.73 2.90
N GLY A 223 10.67 24.08 3.53
CA GLY A 223 9.49 24.71 4.15
C GLY A 223 8.94 23.94 5.34
#